data_AF-A0AAQ2WXY9-F1
#
_entry.id   AF-A0AAQ2WXY9-F1
#
_cell.length_a   1.000
_cell.length_b   1.000
_cell.length_c   1.000
_cell.angle_alpha   90.00
_cell.angle_beta   90.00
_cell.angle_gamma   90.00
#
_symmetry.space_group_name_H-M   'P 1'
#
loop_
_entity.id
_entity.type
_entity.pdbx_description
1 polymer ?
#
loop_
_entity_poly.entity_id
_entity_poly.type
_entity_poly.pdbx_seq_one_letter_code
_entity_poly.pdbx_strand_id
1 'polypeptide(L)'
;MTLFLIINIVMISCGSGGPAPKEGQAAKADGTVVDLVKVSKKIKDAVEFAANVKEVETLVKSIDELAKAIGKKIKSDGQFDTESGKNGSLLAGAQSIMLAVKAKLGQLDNKEGISTELKQKVTDSKTKTETFLTKLKDNHSDLGKNEATDAHAKSAIDITDTGTKDKGTSELIALNTSINALLETANDEVEAAIKALINPSKALTAGQSS
;
A
#
# COMPACT_ATOMS: atom_id res chain seq x y z
N MET A 1 -44.62 59.16 -8.02
CA MET A 1 -45.44 57.94 -7.91
C MET A 1 -44.93 56.98 -8.98
N THR A 2 -44.38 55.84 -8.56
CA THR A 2 -44.29 54.55 -9.31
C THR A 2 -43.74 54.61 -10.74
N LEU A 3 -42.61 53.98 -11.06
CA LEU A 3 -42.42 52.55 -10.86
C LEU A 3 -40.92 52.24 -10.96
N PHE A 4 -40.34 51.91 -9.81
CA PHE A 4 -39.07 51.24 -9.66
C PHE A 4 -39.00 49.99 -10.54
N LEU A 5 -37.88 49.81 -11.23
CA LEU A 5 -37.08 48.60 -11.12
C LEU A 5 -37.87 47.28 -11.22
N ILE A 6 -38.47 47.01 -12.38
CA ILE A 6 -38.73 45.62 -12.81
C ILE A 6 -37.53 45.19 -13.67
N ILE A 7 -36.34 45.27 -13.07
CA ILE A 7 -35.43 44.13 -13.18
C ILE A 7 -36.21 43.04 -12.45
N ASN A 8 -37.03 42.31 -13.20
CA ASN A 8 -37.40 40.96 -12.85
C ASN A 8 -36.06 40.20 -12.84
N ILE A 9 -35.36 40.33 -11.71
CA ILE A 9 -34.62 39.28 -11.07
C ILE A 9 -35.63 38.13 -10.97
N VAL A 10 -35.80 37.43 -12.08
CA VAL A 10 -36.11 36.01 -12.08
C VAL A 10 -34.84 35.35 -11.55
N MET A 11 -34.54 35.61 -10.27
CA MET A 11 -33.90 34.65 -9.39
C MET A 11 -35.01 33.75 -8.83
N ILE A 12 -35.98 33.37 -9.68
CA ILE A 12 -36.83 32.22 -9.42
C ILE A 12 -35.90 31.03 -9.54
N SER A 13 -35.45 30.65 -8.34
CA SER A 13 -35.00 29.33 -7.99
C SER A 13 -34.15 28.65 -9.05
N CYS A 14 -32.84 28.89 -9.01
CA CYS A 14 -31.97 27.73 -9.13
C CYS A 14 -32.27 26.87 -7.90
N GLY A 15 -33.19 25.93 -8.08
CA GLY A 15 -33.70 25.09 -7.02
C GLY A 15 -32.55 24.36 -6.34
N SER A 16 -32.38 24.59 -5.05
CA SER A 16 -31.90 23.57 -4.15
C SER A 16 -32.98 23.45 -3.08
N GLY A 17 -33.87 22.47 -3.22
CA GLY A 17 -34.85 22.11 -2.17
C GLY A 17 -34.19 21.49 -0.93
N GLY A 18 -32.88 21.65 -0.76
CA GLY A 18 -32.09 21.13 0.34
C GLY A 18 -31.59 22.24 1.28
N PRO A 19 -31.09 21.89 2.47
CA PRO A 19 -30.52 22.83 3.41
C PRO A 19 -29.37 23.62 2.77
N ALA A 20 -29.26 24.91 3.07
CA ALA A 20 -28.09 25.69 2.69
C ALA A 20 -26.83 25.03 3.29
N PRO A 21 -25.77 24.83 2.49
CA PRO A 21 -24.53 24.23 2.98
C PRO A 21 -23.93 25.12 4.07
N LYS A 22 -23.42 24.49 5.14
CA LYS A 22 -22.66 25.17 6.19
C LYS A 22 -21.21 25.40 5.75
N GLU A 23 -20.45 26.15 6.55
CA GLU A 23 -19.00 26.28 6.34
C GLU A 23 -18.34 24.89 6.22
N GLY A 24 -17.50 24.71 5.21
CA GLY A 24 -16.88 23.42 4.91
C GLY A 24 -17.77 22.43 4.15
N GLN A 25 -18.95 22.83 3.69
CA GLN A 25 -19.85 22.02 2.87
C GLN A 25 -20.09 22.60 1.47
N ALA A 26 -20.43 21.74 0.53
CA ALA A 26 -20.91 22.12 -0.79
C ALA A 26 -22.28 21.49 -1.04
N ALA A 27 -23.15 22.19 -1.77
CA ALA A 27 -24.44 21.66 -2.21
C ALA A 27 -24.43 21.41 -3.72
N LYS A 28 -24.97 20.26 -4.14
CA LYS A 28 -25.25 19.96 -5.53
C LYS A 28 -26.57 20.59 -5.97
N ALA A 29 -26.77 20.69 -7.29
CA ALA A 29 -28.02 21.14 -7.88
C ALA A 29 -29.24 20.26 -7.49
N ASP A 30 -29.02 18.98 -7.17
CA ASP A 30 -30.06 18.06 -6.68
C ASP A 30 -30.38 18.21 -5.18
N GLY A 31 -29.76 19.18 -4.48
CA GLY A 31 -29.92 19.42 -3.05
C GLY A 31 -29.06 18.54 -2.13
N THR A 32 -28.26 17.62 -2.68
CA THR A 32 -27.33 16.81 -1.89
C THR A 32 -26.20 17.66 -1.33
N VAL A 33 -25.93 17.52 -0.02
CA VAL A 33 -24.82 18.23 0.66
C VAL A 33 -23.61 17.31 0.80
N VAL A 34 -22.45 17.79 0.36
CA VAL A 34 -21.13 17.17 0.53
C VAL A 34 -20.42 17.84 1.69
N ASP A 35 -19.96 17.07 2.66
CA ASP A 35 -19.07 17.54 3.73
C ASP A 35 -17.62 17.49 3.24
N LEU A 36 -17.11 18.63 2.76
CA LEU A 36 -15.78 18.70 2.14
C LEU A 36 -14.67 18.43 3.16
N VAL A 37 -14.84 18.88 4.41
CA VAL A 37 -13.86 18.66 5.50
C VAL A 37 -13.74 17.18 5.81
N LYS A 38 -14.87 16.47 5.91
CA LYS A 38 -14.88 15.03 6.18
C LYS A 38 -14.30 14.24 5.01
N VAL A 39 -14.67 14.58 3.77
CA VAL A 39 -14.20 13.86 2.58
C VAL A 39 -12.71 14.13 2.34
N SER A 40 -12.23 15.36 2.47
CA SER A 40 -10.80 15.67 2.31
C SER A 40 -9.93 14.95 3.34
N LYS A 41 -10.41 14.83 4.59
CA LYS A 41 -9.73 14.03 5.62
C LYS A 41 -9.66 12.55 5.23
N LYS A 42 -10.77 11.95 4.80
CA LYS A 42 -10.78 10.55 4.32
C LYS A 42 -9.80 10.31 3.17
N ILE A 43 -9.76 11.22 2.20
CA ILE A 43 -8.83 11.14 1.07
C ILE A 43 -7.40 11.19 1.59
N LYS A 44 -7.07 12.14 2.48
CA LYS A 44 -5.74 12.24 3.07
C LYS A 44 -5.33 10.96 3.79
N ASP A 45 -6.20 10.44 4.65
CA ASP A 45 -5.93 9.24 5.45
C ASP A 45 -5.72 8.01 4.55
N ALA A 46 -6.54 7.85 3.50
CA ALA A 46 -6.41 6.78 2.52
C ALA A 46 -5.11 6.88 1.70
N VAL A 47 -4.77 8.09 1.21
CA VAL A 47 -3.55 8.32 0.44
C VAL A 47 -2.30 8.06 1.29
N GLU A 48 -2.29 8.50 2.55
CA GLU A 48 -1.18 8.24 3.46
C GLU A 48 -1.02 6.74 3.73
N PHE A 49 -2.11 6.00 3.89
CA PHE A 49 -2.06 4.55 4.04
C PHE A 49 -1.50 3.87 2.78
N ALA A 50 -2.02 4.19 1.60
CA ALA A 50 -1.56 3.63 0.33
C ALA A 50 -0.08 3.94 0.06
N ALA A 51 0.40 5.13 0.41
CA ALA A 51 1.81 5.49 0.29
C ALA A 51 2.72 4.61 1.16
N ASN A 52 2.32 4.32 2.41
CA ASN A 52 3.08 3.43 3.28
C ASN A 52 3.08 1.98 2.75
N VAL A 53 1.95 1.50 2.21
CA VAL A 53 1.89 0.18 1.56
C VAL A 53 2.79 0.14 0.33
N LYS A 54 2.84 1.21 -0.47
CA LYS A 54 3.71 1.32 -1.63
C LYS A 54 5.20 1.26 -1.26
N GLU A 55 5.58 1.87 -0.13
CA GLU A 55 6.95 1.75 0.38
C GLU A 55 7.29 0.29 0.73
N VAL A 56 6.37 -0.43 1.37
CA VAL A 56 6.55 -1.86 1.67
C VAL A 56 6.70 -2.68 0.38
N GLU A 57 5.85 -2.45 -0.62
CA GLU A 57 5.93 -3.11 -1.93
C GLU A 57 7.27 -2.85 -2.62
N THR A 58 7.76 -1.60 -2.56
CA THR A 58 9.06 -1.23 -3.13
C THR A 58 10.21 -1.95 -2.42
N LEU A 59 10.18 -2.06 -1.09
CA LEU A 59 11.19 -2.79 -0.32
C LEU A 59 11.19 -4.29 -0.65
N VAL A 60 10.02 -4.92 -0.75
CA VAL A 60 9.93 -6.34 -1.13
C VAL A 60 10.47 -6.54 -2.55
N LYS A 61 10.11 -5.68 -3.50
CA LYS A 61 10.63 -5.74 -4.88
C LYS A 61 12.11 -5.43 -5.00
N SER A 62 12.70 -4.68 -4.06
CA SER A 62 14.15 -4.44 -4.06
C SER A 62 14.97 -5.72 -3.87
N ILE A 63 14.36 -6.79 -3.34
CA ILE A 63 15.00 -8.10 -3.25
C ILE A 63 15.29 -8.68 -4.64
N ASP A 64 14.44 -8.40 -5.64
CA ASP A 64 14.68 -8.83 -7.03
C ASP A 64 15.93 -8.16 -7.61
N GLU A 65 16.21 -6.91 -7.21
CA GLU A 65 17.45 -6.22 -7.60
C GLU A 65 18.67 -6.79 -6.89
N LEU A 66 18.54 -7.20 -5.61
CA LEU A 66 19.59 -7.92 -4.91
C LEU A 66 19.86 -9.30 -5.52
N ALA A 67 18.82 -10.01 -5.96
CA ALA A 67 18.95 -11.31 -6.60
C ALA A 67 19.79 -11.25 -7.90
N LYS A 68 19.74 -10.13 -8.64
CA LYS A 68 20.59 -9.90 -9.83
C LYS A 68 22.08 -9.84 -9.49
N ALA A 69 22.44 -9.55 -8.24
CA ALA A 69 23.83 -9.49 -7.78
C ALA A 69 24.36 -10.84 -7.24
N ILE A 70 23.57 -11.92 -7.29
CA ILE A 70 24.02 -13.25 -6.87
C ILE A 70 25.21 -13.72 -7.72
N GLY A 71 26.26 -14.17 -7.06
CA GLY A 71 27.49 -14.65 -7.70
C GLY A 71 28.26 -13.55 -8.42
N LYS A 72 28.09 -12.29 -8.01
CA LYS A 72 28.72 -11.12 -8.65
C LYS A 72 29.61 -10.34 -7.68
N LYS A 73 30.60 -9.66 -8.27
CA LYS A 73 31.37 -8.57 -7.65
C LYS A 73 31.38 -7.36 -8.57
N ILE A 74 31.70 -6.19 -8.03
CA ILE A 74 31.92 -4.98 -8.83
C ILE A 74 33.30 -5.07 -9.49
N LYS A 75 33.37 -4.82 -10.80
CA LYS A 75 34.63 -4.70 -11.54
C LYS A 75 34.99 -3.23 -11.74
N SER A 76 36.21 -2.93 -12.19
CA SER A 76 36.76 -1.57 -12.22
C SER A 76 36.00 -0.57 -13.09
N ASP A 77 35.17 -1.02 -14.03
CA ASP A 77 34.33 -0.17 -14.87
C ASP A 77 32.91 0.05 -14.30
N GLY A 78 32.64 -0.42 -13.08
CA GLY A 78 31.34 -0.31 -12.42
C GLY A 78 30.31 -1.37 -12.80
N GLN A 79 30.61 -2.29 -13.73
CA GLN A 79 29.73 -3.42 -14.03
C GLN A 79 30.00 -4.61 -13.09
N PHE A 80 29.24 -5.68 -13.26
CA PHE A 80 29.48 -6.93 -12.55
C PHE A 80 30.49 -7.83 -13.25
N ASP A 81 31.36 -8.44 -12.47
CA ASP A 81 32.14 -9.63 -12.81
C ASP A 81 31.69 -10.82 -11.95
N THR A 82 32.05 -12.04 -12.34
CA THR A 82 31.64 -13.25 -11.63
C THR A 82 32.46 -13.42 -10.33
N GLU A 83 31.76 -13.74 -9.25
CA GLU A 83 32.31 -14.11 -7.95
C GLU A 83 31.39 -15.16 -7.32
N SER A 84 31.44 -16.38 -7.85
CA SER A 84 30.51 -17.44 -7.47
C SER A 84 30.67 -17.88 -6.02
N GLY A 85 29.53 -18.18 -5.40
CA GLY A 85 29.44 -18.87 -4.14
C GLY A 85 29.90 -18.07 -2.93
N LYS A 86 29.83 -16.73 -2.98
CA LYS A 86 30.15 -15.82 -1.87
C LYS A 86 29.00 -14.88 -1.53
N ASN A 87 27.80 -15.43 -1.41
CA ASN A 87 26.56 -14.64 -1.29
C ASN A 87 26.13 -14.36 0.16
N GLY A 88 26.91 -14.74 1.18
CA GLY A 88 26.49 -14.64 2.57
C GLY A 88 26.10 -13.23 3.02
N SER A 89 26.91 -12.23 2.66
CA SER A 89 26.63 -10.82 2.99
C SER A 89 25.44 -10.24 2.20
N LEU A 90 25.28 -10.64 0.93
CA LEU A 90 24.13 -10.28 0.11
C LEU A 90 22.82 -10.78 0.74
N LEU A 91 22.81 -12.05 1.18
CA LEU A 91 21.66 -12.67 1.85
C LEU A 91 21.37 -12.01 3.20
N ALA A 92 22.39 -11.65 3.97
CA ALA A 92 22.21 -10.88 5.21
C ALA A 92 21.58 -9.50 4.93
N GLY A 93 21.96 -8.84 3.82
CA GLY A 93 21.34 -7.62 3.34
C GLY A 93 19.86 -7.79 2.99
N ALA A 94 19.52 -8.84 2.23
CA ALA A 94 18.14 -9.18 1.92
C ALA A 94 17.30 -9.44 3.19
N GLN A 95 17.84 -10.18 4.16
CA GLN A 95 17.19 -10.40 5.45
C GLN A 95 16.97 -9.09 6.22
N SER A 96 17.94 -8.16 6.19
CA SER A 96 17.83 -6.84 6.83
C SER A 96 16.67 -6.02 6.25
N ILE A 97 16.53 -5.99 4.92
CA ILE A 97 15.40 -5.34 4.24
C ILE A 97 14.07 -5.99 4.68
N MET A 98 14.03 -7.31 4.75
CA MET A 98 12.81 -8.03 5.14
C MET A 98 12.43 -7.84 6.62
N LEU A 99 13.39 -7.58 7.49
CA LEU A 99 13.12 -7.13 8.86
C LEU A 99 12.51 -5.72 8.90
N ALA A 100 12.96 -4.82 8.02
CA ALA A 100 12.36 -3.49 7.87
C ALA A 100 10.92 -3.59 7.33
N VAL A 101 10.67 -4.46 6.36
CA VAL A 101 9.32 -4.78 5.86
C VAL A 101 8.43 -5.28 7.00
N LYS A 102 8.91 -6.23 7.81
CA LYS A 102 8.18 -6.74 8.98
C LYS A 102 7.80 -5.61 9.94
N ALA A 103 8.73 -4.70 10.24
CA ALA A 103 8.47 -3.58 11.13
C ALA A 103 7.40 -2.62 10.57
N LYS A 104 7.48 -2.27 9.29
CA LYS A 104 6.49 -1.40 8.62
C LYS A 104 5.11 -2.02 8.55
N LEU A 105 5.02 -3.30 8.19
CA LEU A 105 3.76 -4.04 8.23
C LEU A 105 3.21 -4.11 9.66
N GLY A 106 4.07 -4.26 10.67
CA GLY A 106 3.67 -4.17 12.08
C GLY A 106 3.08 -2.81 12.47
N GLN A 107 3.60 -1.70 11.93
CA GLN A 107 3.03 -0.37 12.14
C GLN A 107 1.67 -0.22 11.46
N LEU A 108 1.54 -0.70 10.21
CA LEU A 108 0.26 -0.72 9.49
C LEU A 108 -0.78 -1.59 10.21
N ASP A 109 -0.35 -2.72 10.76
CA ASP A 109 -1.16 -3.67 11.51
C ASP A 109 -1.60 -3.12 12.88
N ASN A 110 -1.03 -2.00 13.33
CA ASN A 110 -1.46 -1.29 14.53
C ASN A 110 -2.24 -0.01 14.21
N LYS A 111 -2.38 0.35 12.94
CA LYS A 111 -3.12 1.56 12.54
C LYS A 111 -4.61 1.39 12.83
N GLU A 112 -5.18 2.39 13.49
CA GLU A 112 -6.62 2.50 13.73
C GLU A 112 -7.32 3.17 12.54
N GLY A 113 -8.63 2.95 12.41
CA GLY A 113 -9.45 3.63 11.41
C GLY A 113 -9.30 3.12 9.97
N ILE A 114 -8.55 2.04 9.73
CA ILE A 114 -8.52 1.32 8.45
C ILE A 114 -9.66 0.29 8.38
N SER A 115 -10.08 -0.06 7.17
CA SER A 115 -11.15 -1.04 6.96
C SER A 115 -10.73 -2.44 7.43
N THR A 116 -11.72 -3.27 7.79
CA THR A 116 -11.48 -4.66 8.21
C THR A 116 -10.76 -5.47 7.13
N GLU A 117 -11.09 -5.24 5.86
CA GLU A 117 -10.44 -5.89 4.73
C GLU A 117 -8.95 -5.51 4.63
N LEU A 118 -8.64 -4.21 4.70
CA LEU A 118 -7.25 -3.75 4.75
C LEU A 118 -6.49 -4.34 5.92
N LYS A 119 -7.13 -4.40 7.10
CA LYS A 119 -6.52 -5.01 8.29
C LYS A 119 -6.13 -6.46 8.04
N GLN A 120 -7.06 -7.26 7.50
CA GLN A 120 -6.82 -8.66 7.19
C GLN A 120 -5.66 -8.84 6.20
N LYS A 121 -5.59 -8.02 5.14
CA LYS A 121 -4.51 -8.06 4.14
C LYS A 121 -3.17 -7.66 4.72
N VAL A 122 -3.13 -6.66 5.61
CA VAL A 122 -1.91 -6.29 6.34
C VAL A 122 -1.43 -7.43 7.22
N THR A 123 -2.33 -8.04 8.01
CA THR A 123 -1.99 -9.17 8.88
C THR A 123 -1.49 -10.37 8.06
N ASP A 124 -2.11 -10.66 6.91
CA ASP A 124 -1.68 -11.72 6.00
C ASP A 124 -0.27 -11.47 5.43
N SER A 125 -0.02 -10.27 4.90
CA SER A 125 1.30 -9.87 4.41
C SER A 125 2.38 -9.92 5.50
N LYS A 126 2.04 -9.50 6.72
CA LYS A 126 2.93 -9.58 7.89
C LYS A 126 3.26 -11.03 8.21
N THR A 127 2.25 -11.90 8.27
CA THR A 127 2.43 -13.34 8.52
C THR A 127 3.33 -13.98 7.46
N LYS A 128 3.11 -13.68 6.17
CA LYS A 128 3.96 -14.19 5.08
C LYS A 128 5.40 -13.67 5.17
N THR A 129 5.60 -12.44 5.61
CA THR A 129 6.93 -11.89 5.89
C THR A 129 7.64 -12.67 7.00
N GLU A 130 6.92 -13.02 8.07
CA GLU A 130 7.44 -13.82 9.17
C GLU A 130 7.77 -15.25 8.75
N THR A 131 6.94 -15.86 7.91
CA THR A 131 7.20 -17.17 7.31
C THR A 131 8.47 -17.14 6.47
N PHE A 132 8.63 -16.13 5.60
CA PHE A 132 9.85 -15.94 4.81
C PHE A 132 11.10 -15.82 5.69
N LEU A 133 11.08 -14.93 6.69
CA LEU A 133 12.20 -14.74 7.61
C LEU A 133 12.53 -16.01 8.41
N THR A 134 11.51 -16.76 8.82
CA THR A 134 11.68 -18.05 9.49
C THR A 134 12.34 -19.06 8.56
N LYS A 135 11.93 -19.10 7.29
CA LYS A 135 12.52 -19.98 6.28
C LYS A 135 14.02 -19.71 6.08
N LEU A 136 14.42 -18.44 6.00
CA LEU A 136 15.85 -18.06 5.93
C LEU A 136 16.62 -18.53 7.17
N LYS A 137 16.07 -18.26 8.35
CA LYS A 137 16.66 -18.65 9.65
C LYS A 137 16.83 -20.17 9.77
N ASP A 138 15.82 -20.94 9.38
CA ASP A 138 15.85 -22.39 9.48
C ASP A 138 16.88 -23.00 8.51
N ASN A 139 17.20 -22.30 7.41
CA ASN A 139 18.24 -22.68 6.45
C ASN A 139 19.60 -21.99 6.69
N HIS A 140 19.86 -21.45 7.89
CA HIS A 140 21.09 -20.71 8.18
C HIS A 140 22.39 -21.50 7.93
N SER A 141 22.39 -22.83 8.00
CA SER A 141 23.56 -23.65 7.69
C SER A 141 24.03 -23.50 6.23
N ASP A 142 23.09 -23.24 5.33
CA ASP A 142 23.34 -23.04 3.90
C ASP A 142 23.50 -21.56 3.55
N LEU A 143 22.71 -20.70 4.22
CA LEU A 143 22.57 -19.28 3.87
C LEU A 143 23.42 -18.33 4.73
N GLY A 144 23.72 -18.70 5.97
CA GLY A 144 24.36 -17.85 6.98
C GLY A 144 25.89 -17.89 6.97
N LYS A 145 26.50 -18.51 5.96
CA LYS A 145 27.95 -18.61 5.79
C LYS A 145 28.42 -17.68 4.68
N ASN A 146 29.69 -17.24 4.75
CA ASN A 146 30.30 -16.41 3.73
C ASN A 146 30.20 -17.07 2.34
N GLU A 147 30.45 -18.39 2.28
CA GLU A 147 30.46 -19.21 1.08
C GLU A 147 29.07 -19.77 0.69
N ALA A 148 28.00 -18.99 0.90
CA ALA A 148 26.67 -19.37 0.44
C ALA A 148 26.66 -19.47 -1.10
N THR A 149 26.33 -20.66 -1.62
CA THR A 149 26.39 -20.96 -3.06
C THR A 149 25.38 -20.15 -3.86
N ASP A 150 25.64 -19.93 -5.14
CA ASP A 150 24.70 -19.21 -6.03
C ASP A 150 23.34 -19.93 -6.08
N ALA A 151 23.34 -21.26 -6.08
CA ALA A 151 22.12 -22.07 -6.07
C ALA A 151 21.33 -21.92 -4.77
N HIS A 152 21.99 -21.91 -3.61
CA HIS A 152 21.30 -21.67 -2.33
C HIS A 152 20.76 -20.24 -2.22
N ALA A 153 21.52 -19.25 -2.69
CA ALA A 153 21.07 -17.87 -2.73
C ALA A 153 19.84 -17.68 -3.64
N LYS A 154 19.85 -18.31 -4.82
CA LYS A 154 18.68 -18.30 -5.74
C LYS A 154 17.44 -18.96 -5.14
N SER A 155 17.61 -20.12 -4.48
CA SER A 155 16.51 -20.80 -3.76
C SER A 155 15.96 -19.99 -2.56
N ALA A 156 16.69 -18.97 -2.11
CA ALA A 156 16.28 -18.09 -1.02
C ALA A 156 15.60 -16.80 -1.49
N ILE A 157 16.13 -16.12 -2.51
CA ILE A 157 15.69 -14.75 -2.87
C ILE A 157 15.41 -14.49 -4.36
N ASP A 158 15.72 -15.42 -5.27
CA ASP A 158 15.48 -15.20 -6.71
C ASP A 158 14.14 -15.80 -7.14
N ILE A 159 13.12 -14.95 -7.25
CA ILE A 159 11.77 -15.38 -7.68
C ILE A 159 11.72 -15.86 -9.13
N THR A 160 12.69 -15.45 -9.95
CA THR A 160 12.79 -15.80 -11.38
C THR A 160 13.54 -17.09 -11.62
N ASP A 161 14.26 -17.61 -10.62
CA ASP A 161 14.98 -18.87 -10.73
C ASP A 161 14.03 -20.02 -11.06
N THR A 162 14.48 -20.91 -11.95
CA THR A 162 13.72 -22.10 -12.36
C THR A 162 14.17 -23.36 -11.62
N GLY A 163 15.14 -23.23 -10.71
CA GLY A 163 15.62 -24.30 -9.85
C GLY A 163 14.74 -24.53 -8.61
N THR A 164 15.34 -25.11 -7.58
CA THR A 164 14.68 -25.38 -6.31
C THR A 164 14.34 -24.08 -5.59
N LYS A 165 13.14 -23.98 -5.01
CA LYS A 165 12.62 -22.80 -4.28
C LYS A 165 12.36 -23.10 -2.80
N ASP A 166 13.19 -23.95 -2.21
CA ASP A 166 13.00 -24.56 -0.91
C ASP A 166 13.63 -23.79 0.27
N LYS A 167 14.28 -22.65 0.01
CA LYS A 167 15.04 -21.88 1.02
C LYS A 167 14.51 -20.47 1.29
N GLY A 168 13.38 -20.10 0.69
CA GLY A 168 12.75 -18.80 0.89
C GLY A 168 12.04 -18.27 -0.35
N THR A 169 12.45 -18.69 -1.55
CA THR A 169 11.88 -18.14 -2.79
C THR A 169 10.37 -18.39 -2.90
N SER A 170 9.88 -19.57 -2.46
CA SER A 170 8.44 -19.84 -2.45
C SER A 170 7.68 -18.90 -1.52
N GLU A 171 8.21 -18.65 -0.32
CA GLU A 171 7.66 -17.73 0.65
C GLU A 171 7.71 -16.27 0.15
N LEU A 172 8.78 -15.88 -0.56
CA LEU A 172 8.93 -14.56 -1.16
C LEU A 172 7.93 -14.31 -2.29
N ILE A 173 7.64 -15.32 -3.12
CA ILE A 173 6.60 -15.24 -4.16
C ILE A 173 5.22 -15.05 -3.52
N ALA A 174 4.93 -15.81 -2.46
CA ALA A 174 3.68 -15.70 -1.71
C ALA A 174 3.54 -14.30 -1.08
N LEU A 175 4.63 -13.76 -0.51
CA LEU A 175 4.66 -12.42 0.04
C LEU A 175 4.42 -11.35 -1.02
N ASN A 176 5.12 -11.41 -2.17
CA ASN A 176 4.92 -10.49 -3.28
C ASN A 176 3.45 -10.44 -3.72
N THR A 177 2.83 -11.61 -3.85
CA THR A 177 1.40 -11.72 -4.19
C THR A 177 0.51 -11.04 -3.16
N SER A 178 0.74 -11.28 -1.87
CA SER A 178 -0.03 -10.67 -0.78
C SER A 178 0.13 -9.15 -0.73
N ILE A 179 1.35 -8.64 -0.90
CA ILE A 179 1.63 -7.20 -0.89
C ILE A 179 1.02 -6.49 -2.10
N ASN A 180 1.04 -7.10 -3.29
CA ASN A 180 0.34 -6.55 -4.46
C ASN A 180 -1.17 -6.45 -4.21
N ALA A 181 -1.77 -7.50 -3.65
CA ALA A 181 -3.19 -7.52 -3.30
C ALA A 181 -3.55 -6.52 -2.17
N LEU A 182 -2.63 -6.24 -1.25
CA LEU A 182 -2.77 -5.20 -0.23
C LEU A 182 -2.71 -3.79 -0.86
N LEU A 183 -1.77 -3.56 -1.77
CA LEU A 183 -1.62 -2.28 -2.46
C LEU A 183 -2.83 -1.97 -3.36
N GLU A 184 -3.34 -2.97 -4.06
CA GLU A 184 -4.57 -2.86 -4.86
C GLU A 184 -5.74 -2.38 -4.00
N THR A 185 -6.03 -3.06 -2.89
CA THR A 185 -7.11 -2.66 -1.98
C THR A 185 -6.88 -1.29 -1.34
N ALA A 186 -5.63 -0.92 -1.05
CA ALA A 186 -5.32 0.42 -0.54
C ALA A 186 -5.63 1.51 -1.58
N ASN A 187 -5.36 1.25 -2.86
CA ASN A 187 -5.71 2.15 -3.95
C ASN A 187 -7.22 2.22 -4.19
N ASP A 188 -7.94 1.09 -4.05
CA ASP A 188 -9.41 1.07 -4.14
C ASP A 188 -10.07 1.96 -3.07
N GLU A 189 -9.54 1.97 -1.85
CA GLU A 189 -10.00 2.84 -0.76
C GLU A 189 -9.72 4.33 -1.06
N VAL A 190 -8.59 4.64 -1.70
CA VAL A 190 -8.31 5.99 -2.21
C VAL A 190 -9.34 6.38 -3.27
N GLU A 191 -9.61 5.51 -4.24
CA GLU A 191 -10.62 5.75 -5.25
C GLU A 191 -12.01 5.93 -4.67
N ALA A 192 -12.39 5.11 -3.68
CA ALA A 192 -13.66 5.22 -2.99
C ALA A 192 -13.79 6.55 -2.24
N ALA A 193 -12.72 6.97 -1.55
CA ALA A 193 -12.67 8.26 -0.86
C ALA A 193 -12.81 9.44 -1.84
N ILE A 194 -12.19 9.37 -3.03
CA ILE A 194 -12.33 10.37 -4.09
C ILE A 194 -13.75 10.36 -4.67
N LYS A 195 -14.31 9.17 -4.96
CA LYS A 195 -15.68 9.00 -5.48
C LYS A 195 -16.73 9.61 -4.53
N ALA A 196 -16.46 9.68 -3.22
CA ALA A 196 -17.34 10.33 -2.25
C ALA A 196 -17.50 11.86 -2.46
N LEU A 197 -16.59 12.53 -3.20
CA LEU A 197 -16.78 13.92 -3.64
C LEU A 197 -17.93 14.04 -4.64
N ILE A 198 -18.02 13.06 -5.54
CA ILE A 198 -19.00 13.05 -6.64
C ILE A 198 -20.29 12.41 -6.17
N ASN A 199 -20.23 11.34 -5.37
CA ASN A 199 -21.37 10.60 -4.88
C ASN A 199 -21.31 10.54 -3.35
N PRO A 200 -21.58 11.67 -2.66
CA PRO A 200 -21.64 11.65 -1.20
C PRO A 200 -22.74 10.68 -0.78
N SER A 201 -22.43 9.77 0.15
CA SER A 201 -23.47 8.98 0.80
C SER A 201 -24.49 9.95 1.40
N LYS A 202 -25.78 9.79 1.09
CA LYS A 202 -26.84 10.57 1.74
C LYS A 202 -26.60 10.49 3.25
N ALA A 203 -26.34 11.62 3.90
CA ALA A 203 -26.32 11.64 5.35
C ALA A 203 -27.67 11.08 5.81
N LEU A 204 -27.66 10.01 6.62
CA LEU A 204 -28.85 9.64 7.38
C LEU A 204 -29.28 10.90 8.11
N THR A 205 -30.42 11.45 7.72
CA THR A 205 -31.05 12.57 8.40
C THR A 205 -31.39 12.08 9.80
N ALA A 206 -30.51 12.30 10.76
CA ALA A 206 -30.85 12.28 12.17
C ALA A 206 -31.82 13.45 12.40
N GLY A 207 -33.11 13.19 12.20
CA GLY A 207 -34.13 14.23 12.19
C GLY A 207 -35.48 13.79 11.66
N GLN A 208 -36.10 12.82 12.32
CA GLN A 208 -37.56 12.77 12.51
C GLN A 208 -37.76 12.38 13.98
N SER A 209 -37.72 13.33 14.92
CA SER A 209 -38.83 14.14 15.45
C SER A 209 -39.91 13.29 16.17
N SER A 210 -39.87 13.42 17.50
CA SER A 210 -40.97 13.36 18.50
C SER A 210 -41.80 12.09 18.64
#